data_AF-A0A317YL41-F1
#
_entry.id   AF-A0A317YL41-F1
#
_cell.length_a   1.000
_cell.length_b   1.000
_cell.length_c   1.000
_cell.angle_alpha   90.00
_cell.angle_beta   90.00
_cell.angle_gamma   90.00
#
_symmetry.space_group_name_H-M   'P 1'
#
loop_
_entity.id
_entity.type
_entity.pdbx_description
1 polymer ?
#
loop_
_entity_poly.entity_id
_entity_poly.type
_entity_poly.pdbx_seq_one_letter_code
_entity_poly.pdbx_strand_id
1 'polypeptide(L)'
;SITTLGDNLLFLLANVIVALILTIVEWVILVKIFNRKIPFLDKVILKDSTNSESGYNSHDNRSHLVGKTAQTVTDLRPAGIIFCENERIDAVSDGNFILRNKTVK
;
A
#
# COMPACT_ATOMS: atom_id res chain seq x y z
N SER A 1 55.86 3.03 -8.66
CA SER A 1 56.08 2.49 -7.31
C SER A 1 54.82 1.81 -6.81
N ILE A 2 54.70 0.51 -7.09
CA ILE A 2 53.62 -0.39 -6.59
C ILE A 2 54.19 -1.44 -5.62
N THR A 3 55.42 -1.23 -5.13
CA THR A 3 56.22 -2.23 -4.41
C THR A 3 56.15 -2.13 -2.89
N THR A 4 55.22 -1.37 -2.31
CA THR A 4 55.06 -1.27 -0.84
C THR A 4 53.86 -2.03 -0.28
N LEU A 5 53.28 -2.99 -1.03
CA LEU A 5 52.15 -3.79 -0.54
C LEU A 5 52.53 -4.78 0.59
N GLY A 6 53.82 -5.09 0.78
CA GLY A 6 54.30 -6.11 1.73
C GLY A 6 54.95 -5.58 3.02
N ASP A 7 55.48 -4.35 3.04
CA ASP A 7 56.37 -3.92 4.12
C ASP A 7 55.63 -3.41 5.37
N ASN A 8 54.38 -2.99 5.23
CA ASN A 8 53.63 -2.34 6.31
C ASN A 8 52.28 -3.02 6.56
N LEU A 9 52.33 -4.26 7.05
CA LEU A 9 51.13 -5.02 7.46
C LEU A 9 50.22 -4.21 8.39
N LEU A 10 50.80 -3.43 9.31
CA LEU A 10 50.04 -2.55 10.20
C LEU A 10 49.28 -1.45 9.44
N PHE A 11 49.88 -0.85 8.41
CA PHE A 11 49.18 0.13 7.57
C PHE A 11 48.07 -0.52 6.74
N LEU A 12 48.31 -1.72 6.20
CA LEU A 12 47.29 -2.44 5.45
C LEU A 12 46.08 -2.75 6.35
N LEU A 13 46.33 -3.28 7.55
CA LEU A 13 45.28 -3.56 8.52
C LEU A 13 44.54 -2.28 8.95
N ALA A 14 45.26 -1.17 9.17
CA ALA A 14 44.65 0.12 9.50
C ALA A 14 43.74 0.63 8.37
N ASN A 15 44.16 0.52 7.11
CA ASN A 15 43.35 0.92 5.96
C ASN A 15 42.08 0.07 5.83
N VAL A 16 42.17 -1.25 6.04
CA VAL A 16 40.99 -2.14 6.02
C VAL A 16 40.01 -1.76 7.12
N ILE A 17 40.48 -1.45 8.33
CA ILE A 17 39.64 -1.02 9.44
C ILE A 17 38.95 0.31 9.11
N VAL A 18 39.68 1.29 8.55
CA VAL A 18 39.13 2.58 8.15
C VAL A 18 38.08 2.43 7.03
N ALA A 19 38.36 1.59 6.02
CA ALA A 19 37.42 1.31 4.94
C ALA A 19 36.13 0.63 5.44
N LEU A 20 36.25 -0.26 6.43
CA LEU A 20 35.10 -0.93 7.04
C LEU A 20 34.23 0.06 7.81
N ILE A 21 34.84 0.99 8.55
CA ILE A 21 34.13 2.07 9.24
C ILE A 21 33.42 2.97 8.24
N LEU A 22 34.10 3.38 7.15
CA LEU A 22 33.51 4.23 6.11
C LEU A 22 32.29 3.57 5.46
N THR A 23 32.39 2.28 5.12
CA THR A 23 31.27 1.51 4.55
C THR A 23 30.06 1.50 5.48
N ILE A 24 30.27 1.31 6.79
CA ILE A 24 29.18 1.32 7.76
C ILE A 24 28.55 2.71 7.87
N VAL A 25 29.36 3.76 7.87
CA VAL A 25 28.88 5.16 7.92
C VAL A 25 28.05 5.49 6.68
N GLU A 26 28.54 5.16 5.48
CA GLU A 26 27.81 5.33 4.22
C GLU A 26 26.50 4.55 4.23
N TRP A 27 26.51 3.29 4.68
CA TRP A 27 25.30 2.48 4.82
C TRP A 27 24.27 3.12 5.76
N VAL A 28 24.70 3.59 6.94
CA VAL A 28 23.81 4.25 7.91
C VAL A 28 23.23 5.54 7.33
N ILE A 29 24.02 6.32 6.61
CA ILE A 29 23.56 7.54 5.92
C ILE A 29 22.53 7.18 4.84
N LEU A 30 22.83 6.17 4.00
CA LEU A 30 21.92 5.71 2.96
C LEU A 30 20.61 5.22 3.56
N VAL A 31 20.62 4.29 4.52
CA VAL A 31 19.39 3.78 5.17
C VAL A 31 18.61 4.90 5.85
N LYS A 32 19.28 5.82 6.56
CA LYS A 32 18.62 6.94 7.24
C LYS A 32 18.02 7.96 6.27
N ILE A 33 18.64 8.19 5.12
CA ILE A 33 18.11 9.05 4.06
C ILE A 33 17.02 8.34 3.25
N PHE A 34 17.17 7.05 2.92
CA PHE A 34 16.17 6.26 2.19
C PHE A 34 14.89 6.03 3.00
N ASN A 35 14.98 6.01 4.34
CA ASN A 35 13.82 6.05 5.22
C ASN A 35 13.00 7.35 5.08
N ARG A 36 13.56 8.43 4.52
CA ARG A 36 12.75 9.53 3.99
C ARG A 36 12.31 9.12 2.60
N LYS A 37 11.07 8.62 2.50
CA LYS A 37 10.36 8.31 1.25
C LYS A 37 10.78 9.29 0.16
N ILE A 38 11.40 8.80 -0.91
CA ILE A 38 11.84 9.62 -2.03
C ILE A 38 10.58 10.20 -2.69
N PRO A 39 10.22 11.47 -2.45
CA PRO A 39 8.92 12.01 -2.89
C PRO A 39 8.85 12.15 -4.43
N PHE A 40 9.99 11.97 -5.10
CA PHE A 40 10.12 12.06 -6.55
C PHE A 40 9.72 10.78 -7.30
N LEU A 41 9.81 9.60 -6.66
CA LEU A 41 9.41 8.33 -7.29
C LEU A 41 7.94 8.00 -7.06
N ASP A 42 7.30 8.61 -6.05
CA ASP A 42 5.86 8.46 -5.79
C ASP A 42 4.98 9.05 -6.92
N LYS A 43 5.55 9.85 -7.83
CA LYS A 43 4.84 10.43 -8.99
C LYS A 43 4.98 9.63 -10.29
N VAL A 44 5.88 8.65 -10.33
CA VAL A 44 6.20 7.87 -11.55
C VAL A 44 5.64 6.45 -11.48
N ILE A 45 5.40 5.94 -10.28
CA ILE A 45 4.79 4.63 -10.07
C ILE A 45 3.38 4.89 -9.52
N LEU A 46 2.34 4.61 -10.31
CA LEU A 46 0.99 4.47 -9.78
C LEU A 46 0.99 3.25 -8.85
N LYS A 47 1.26 3.50 -7.56
CA LYS A 47 1.50 2.48 -6.53
C LYS A 47 0.17 1.92 -6.02
N ASP A 48 -0.53 1.22 -6.89
CA ASP A 48 -1.86 0.62 -6.63
C ASP A 48 -1.78 -0.92 -6.53
N SER A 49 -0.81 -1.42 -5.75
CA SER A 49 -0.73 -2.85 -5.42
C SER A 49 0.25 -3.07 -4.27
N THR A 50 -0.27 -3.54 -3.14
CA THR A 50 0.49 -4.22 -2.07
C THR A 50 1.38 -3.34 -1.19
N ASN A 51 0.75 -2.60 -0.26
CA ASN A 51 1.38 -2.31 1.03
C ASN A 51 0.36 -2.56 2.15
N SER A 52 0.54 -3.70 2.81
CA SER A 52 -0.38 -4.30 3.78
C SER A 52 -0.15 -3.83 5.23
N GLU A 53 0.42 -2.65 5.47
CA GLU A 53 0.84 -2.25 6.85
C GLU A 53 0.63 -0.77 7.24
N SER A 54 -0.27 -0.04 6.58
CA SER A 54 -0.73 1.24 7.14
C SER A 54 -2.22 1.39 6.92
N GLY A 55 -2.97 1.29 8.03
CA GLY A 55 -4.42 1.48 8.13
C GLY A 55 -4.88 2.83 7.60
N TYR A 56 -4.90 2.94 6.28
CA TYR A 56 -5.65 3.92 5.54
C TYR A 56 -7.07 3.35 5.46
N ASN A 57 -7.96 3.88 6.32
CA ASN A 57 -9.41 3.72 6.22
C ASN A 57 -9.88 4.34 4.88
N SER A 58 -9.56 3.70 3.75
CA SER A 58 -10.21 3.91 2.45
C SER A 58 -11.37 2.96 2.24
N HIS A 59 -11.84 2.34 3.32
CA HIS A 59 -13.17 1.77 3.33
C HIS A 59 -13.95 2.67 4.27
N ASP A 60 -14.81 3.51 3.69
CA ASP A 60 -15.96 3.97 4.45
C ASP A 60 -16.66 2.70 4.90
N ASN A 61 -16.58 2.42 6.21
CA ASN A 61 -16.96 1.13 6.73
C ASN A 61 -18.49 1.01 6.60
N ARG A 62 -18.93 0.50 5.44
CA ARG A 62 -20.33 0.26 5.08
C ARG A 62 -20.95 -0.87 5.92
N SER A 63 -20.28 -1.28 7.01
CA SER A 63 -20.86 -2.03 8.11
C SER A 63 -22.17 -1.42 8.63
N HIS A 64 -22.37 -0.10 8.51
CA HIS A 64 -23.63 0.54 8.88
C HIS A 64 -24.81 0.20 7.95
N LEU A 65 -24.54 -0.25 6.71
CA LEU A 65 -25.56 -0.73 5.77
C LEU A 65 -25.96 -2.18 6.05
N VAL A 66 -25.13 -2.94 6.78
CA VAL A 66 -25.40 -4.34 7.11
C VAL A 66 -26.63 -4.43 7.98
N GLY A 67 -27.69 -5.00 7.42
CA GLY A 67 -28.96 -5.21 8.09
C GLY A 67 -29.99 -4.10 7.90
N LYS A 68 -29.68 -3.05 7.13
CA LYS A 68 -30.66 -2.04 6.73
C LYS A 68 -31.48 -2.51 5.54
N THR A 69 -32.74 -2.09 5.48
CA THR A 69 -33.62 -2.36 4.34
C THR A 69 -33.38 -1.34 3.24
N ALA A 70 -33.33 -1.81 2.00
CA ALA A 70 -33.15 -0.99 0.81
C ALA A 70 -34.23 -1.31 -0.23
N GLN A 71 -34.55 -0.36 -1.10
CA GLN A 71 -35.49 -0.56 -2.20
C GLN A 71 -34.76 -0.69 -3.52
N THR A 72 -35.05 -1.72 -4.30
CA THR A 72 -34.46 -1.90 -5.63
C THR A 72 -34.96 -0.81 -6.59
N VAL A 73 -34.04 -0.07 -7.21
CA VAL A 73 -34.35 0.97 -8.21
C VAL A 73 -34.35 0.38 -9.61
N THR A 74 -33.49 -0.60 -9.85
CA THR A 74 -33.45 -1.40 -11.07
C THR A 74 -33.68 -2.86 -10.75
N ASP A 75 -34.00 -3.64 -11.77
CA ASP A 75 -33.91 -5.09 -11.69
C ASP A 75 -32.45 -5.50 -11.37
N LEU A 76 -32.27 -6.43 -10.42
CA LEU A 76 -30.97 -6.99 -10.03
C LEU A 76 -30.76 -8.33 -10.76
N ARG A 77 -29.83 -8.36 -11.73
CA ARG A 77 -29.46 -9.56 -12.52
C ARG A 77 -27.94 -9.77 -12.64
N PRO A 78 -27.24 -10.29 -11.63
CA PRO A 78 -27.47 -10.07 -10.20
C PRO A 78 -27.08 -8.65 -9.76
N ALA A 79 -26.42 -7.86 -10.60
CA ALA A 79 -26.07 -6.47 -10.32
C ALA A 79 -27.22 -5.49 -10.64
N GLY A 80 -27.27 -4.37 -9.93
CA GLY A 80 -28.31 -3.35 -10.07
C GLY A 80 -28.17 -2.27 -8.99
N ILE A 81 -29.10 -1.33 -8.98
CA ILE A 81 -29.07 -0.17 -8.07
C ILE A 81 -30.14 -0.35 -7.00
N ILE A 82 -29.76 -0.15 -5.75
CA ILE A 82 -30.66 -0.05 -4.60
C ILE A 82 -30.68 1.39 -4.07
N PHE A 83 -31.77 1.76 -3.42
CA PHE A 83 -31.91 3.00 -2.69
C PHE A 83 -31.92 2.68 -1.19
N CYS A 84 -30.90 3.15 -0.48
CA CYS A 84 -30.74 2.96 0.94
C CYS A 84 -30.24 4.28 1.54
N GLU A 85 -30.79 4.71 2.68
CA GLU A 85 -30.34 5.90 3.41
C GLU A 85 -30.24 7.18 2.56
N ASN A 86 -31.24 7.43 1.72
CA ASN A 86 -31.28 8.60 0.83
C ASN A 86 -30.21 8.61 -0.28
N GLU A 87 -29.46 7.52 -0.48
CA GLU A 87 -28.47 7.38 -1.53
C GLU A 87 -28.81 6.21 -2.47
N ARG A 88 -28.38 6.33 -3.73
CA ARG A 88 -28.40 5.24 -4.71
C ARG A 88 -27.07 4.49 -4.65
N ILE A 89 -27.13 3.21 -4.35
CA ILE A 89 -25.96 2.36 -4.11
C ILE A 89 -26.01 1.20 -5.10
N ASP A 90 -24.86 0.88 -5.72
CA ASP A 90 -24.73 -0.32 -6.53
C ASP A 90 -24.68 -1.56 -5.62
N ALA A 91 -25.55 -2.52 -5.92
CA ALA A 91 -25.66 -3.77 -5.18
C ALA A 91 -25.64 -4.96 -6.12
N VAL A 92 -25.17 -6.09 -5.58
CA VAL A 92 -25.17 -7.38 -6.25
C VAL A 92 -26.00 -8.33 -5.39
N SER A 93 -27.03 -8.94 -5.99
CA SER A 93 -27.82 -9.97 -5.33
C SER A 93 -27.01 -11.26 -5.18
N ASP A 94 -27.38 -12.08 -4.20
CA ASP A 94 -26.73 -13.38 -3.90
C ASP A 94 -27.09 -14.47 -4.93
N GLY A 95 -27.16 -14.11 -6.21
CA GLY A 95 -27.53 -14.97 -7.33
C GLY A 95 -29.02 -14.97 -7.69
N ASN A 96 -29.91 -14.47 -6.82
CA ASN A 96 -31.34 -14.40 -7.13
C ASN A 96 -31.70 -13.19 -7.99
N PHE A 97 -32.57 -13.39 -8.97
CA PHE A 97 -33.19 -12.28 -9.71
C PHE A 97 -34.16 -11.51 -8.81
N ILE A 98 -33.98 -10.20 -8.69
CA ILE A 98 -34.87 -9.34 -7.91
C ILE A 98 -35.43 -8.24 -8.82
N LEU A 99 -36.76 -8.14 -8.88
CA LEU A 99 -37.46 -7.10 -9.63
C LEU A 99 -37.26 -5.71 -8.99
N ARG A 100 -37.35 -4.67 -9.81
CA ARG A 100 -37.46 -3.27 -9.37
C ARG A 100 -38.60 -3.05 -8.36
N ASN A 101 -38.42 -2.08 -7.46
CA ASN A 101 -39.35 -1.67 -6.40
C ASN A 101 -39.63 -2.76 -5.35
N LYS A 102 -38.69 -3.68 -5.13
CA LYS A 102 -38.73 -4.66 -4.04
C LYS A 102 -37.88 -4.20 -2.87
N THR A 103 -38.39 -4.43 -1.66
CA THR A 103 -37.64 -4.21 -0.42
C THR A 103 -36.75 -5.42 -0.16
N VAL A 104 -35.44 -5.19 -0.03
CA VAL A 104 -34.39 -6.18 0.21
C VAL A 104 -33.56 -5.77 1.42
N LYS A 105 -32.80 -6.72 1.98
CA LYS A 105 -31.92 -6.53 3.13
C LYS A 105 -30.54 -7.09 2.82
#